data_AF-A0A2R4FXF0-F1
#
_entry.id   AF-A0A2R4FXF0-F1
#
_cell.length_a   1.000
_cell.length_b   1.000
_cell.length_c   1.000
_cell.angle_alpha   90.00
_cell.angle_beta   90.00
_cell.angle_gamma   90.00
#
_symmetry.space_group_name_H-M   'P 1'
#
loop_
_entity.id
_entity.type
_entity.pdbx_description
1 polymer ?
#
loop_
_entity_poly.entity_id
_entity_poly.type
_entity_poly.pdbx_seq_one_letter_code
_entity_poly.pdbx_strand_id
1 'polypeptide(L)'
;MLAIIQTCEPIIVIFFIFNFTYAGNIWEMYVVMFLDAICGLAYGFWLSVVSRNQIEVFIIFNGFVYPGIILSSFMWPLEGMPQTLRLISSCLPFTLSTVSLRLMIKKGYSLWHTHVIISNLITIAWTLFFGVLSILKHFQLFVHF
;
A
#
# COMPACT_ATOMS: atom_id res chain seq x y z
N MET A 1 -1.44 -14.49 9.11
CA MET A 1 -2.57 -14.13 10.00
C MET A 1 -2.77 -12.62 10.11
N LEU A 2 -1.71 -11.85 10.45
CA LEU A 2 -1.81 -10.39 10.59
C LEU A 2 -2.37 -9.67 9.34
N ALA A 3 -1.87 -10.01 8.14
CA ALA A 3 -2.36 -9.42 6.89
C ALA A 3 -3.88 -9.58 6.73
N ILE A 4 -4.42 -10.78 6.96
CA ILE A 4 -5.85 -11.08 6.84
C ILE A 4 -6.67 -10.19 7.78
N ILE A 5 -6.22 -10.01 9.02
CA ILE A 5 -6.90 -9.16 10.01
C ILE A 5 -6.85 -7.69 9.57
N GLN A 6 -5.70 -7.20 9.11
CA GLN A 6 -5.53 -5.84 8.59
C GLN A 6 -6.40 -5.57 7.37
N THR A 7 -6.59 -6.54 6.48
CA THR A 7 -7.45 -6.38 5.31
C THR A 7 -8.93 -6.41 5.68
N CYS A 8 -9.32 -7.21 6.67
CA CYS A 8 -10.72 -7.33 7.10
C CYS A 8 -11.23 -6.09 7.84
N GLU A 9 -10.40 -5.43 8.66
CA GLU A 9 -10.77 -4.24 9.44
C GLU A 9 -11.40 -3.11 8.60
N PRO A 10 -10.76 -2.59 7.54
CA PRO A 10 -11.33 -1.51 6.73
C PRO A 10 -12.58 -1.97 5.96
N ILE A 11 -12.65 -3.24 5.55
CA ILE A 11 -13.82 -3.78 4.85
C ILE A 11 -15.03 -3.78 5.79
N ILE A 12 -14.86 -4.28 7.02
CA ILE A 12 -15.92 -4.28 8.03
C ILE A 12 -16.37 -2.86 8.31
N VAL A 13 -15.46 -1.91 8.49
CA VAL A 13 -15.80 -0.49 8.72
C VAL A 13 -16.63 0.09 7.56
N ILE A 14 -16.22 -0.15 6.31
CA ILE A 14 -16.93 0.39 5.14
C ILE A 14 -18.34 -0.19 5.01
N PHE A 15 -18.52 -1.50 5.26
CA PHE A 15 -19.83 -2.14 5.14
C PHE A 15 -20.75 -1.86 6.33
N PHE A 16 -20.26 -1.99 7.57
CA PHE A 16 -21.09 -1.86 8.77
C PHE A 16 -21.37 -0.39 9.13
N ILE A 17 -20.37 0.49 9.02
CA ILE A 17 -20.50 1.88 9.49
C ILE A 17 -21.02 2.77 8.36
N PHE A 18 -20.46 2.63 7.16
CA PHE A 18 -20.78 3.52 6.04
C PHE A 18 -21.91 3.04 5.13
N ASN A 19 -22.40 1.80 5.28
CA ASN A 19 -23.49 1.21 4.48
C ASN A 19 -23.34 1.48 2.97
N PHE A 20 -22.12 1.38 2.45
CA PHE A 20 -21.85 1.70 1.05
C PHE A 20 -22.51 0.67 0.12
N THR A 21 -23.36 1.13 -0.80
CA THR A 21 -23.94 0.30 -1.87
C THR A 21 -22.83 -0.02 -2.89
N TYR A 22 -22.12 -1.11 -2.64
CA TYR A 22 -21.04 -1.55 -3.51
C TYR A 22 -21.61 -2.19 -4.78
N ALA A 23 -21.40 -1.57 -5.93
CA ALA A 23 -21.90 -2.07 -7.22
C ALA A 23 -21.03 -3.20 -7.81
N GLY A 24 -19.79 -3.36 -7.32
CA GLY A 24 -18.83 -4.38 -7.79
C GLY A 24 -18.77 -5.63 -6.90
N ASN A 25 -17.80 -6.51 -7.17
CA ASN A 25 -17.58 -7.72 -6.37
C ASN A 25 -16.66 -7.42 -5.17
N ILE A 26 -17.14 -7.74 -3.96
CA ILE A 26 -16.41 -7.51 -2.69
C ILE A 26 -15.07 -8.27 -2.68
N TRP A 27 -15.01 -9.43 -3.33
CA TRP A 27 -13.80 -10.23 -3.43
C TRP A 27 -12.65 -9.48 -4.13
N GLU A 28 -12.97 -8.68 -5.13
CA GLU A 28 -11.98 -7.92 -5.90
C GLU A 28 -11.32 -6.84 -5.05
N MET A 29 -12.12 -6.16 -4.22
CA MET A 29 -11.62 -5.20 -3.24
C MET A 29 -10.72 -5.86 -2.21
N TYR A 30 -11.10 -7.04 -1.72
CA TYR A 30 -10.31 -7.83 -0.77
C TYR A 30 -8.93 -8.16 -1.34
N VAL A 31 -8.85 -8.60 -2.61
CA VAL A 31 -7.58 -8.93 -3.25
C VAL A 31 -6.64 -7.72 -3.28
N VAL A 32 -7.10 -6.55 -3.76
CA VAL A 32 -6.25 -5.35 -3.83
C VAL A 32 -5.75 -4.95 -2.44
N MET A 33 -6.65 -4.86 -1.45
CA MET A 33 -6.26 -4.50 -0.08
C MET A 33 -5.33 -5.54 0.55
N PHE A 34 -5.48 -6.83 0.22
CA PHE A 34 -4.62 -7.89 0.73
C PHE A 34 -3.20 -7.78 0.17
N LEU A 35 -3.06 -7.46 -1.12
CA LEU A 35 -1.76 -7.18 -1.73
C LEU A 35 -1.08 -5.97 -1.08
N ASP A 36 -1.83 -4.90 -0.81
CA ASP A 36 -1.29 -3.73 -0.11
C ASP A 36 -0.85 -4.06 1.32
N ALA A 37 -1.61 -4.90 2.03
CA ALA A 37 -1.22 -5.36 3.36
C ALA A 37 0.10 -6.14 3.34
N ILE A 38 0.30 -7.02 2.36
CA ILE A 38 1.58 -7.74 2.17
C ILE A 38 2.73 -6.76 1.89
N CYS A 39 2.49 -5.77 1.03
CA CYS A 39 3.48 -4.73 0.72
C CYS A 39 3.88 -3.92 1.97
N GLY A 40 2.90 -3.53 2.80
CA GLY A 40 3.14 -2.82 4.06
C GLY A 40 3.94 -3.66 5.06
N LEU A 41 3.65 -4.97 5.14
CA LEU A 41 4.42 -5.89 5.98
C LEU A 41 5.86 -6.04 5.48
N ALA A 42 6.09 -6.17 4.17
CA ALA A 42 7.42 -6.24 3.59
C ALA A 42 8.26 -4.99 3.91
N TYR A 43 7.63 -3.80 3.83
CA TYR A 43 8.26 -2.54 4.24
C TYR A 43 8.63 -2.55 5.74
N GLY A 44 7.72 -2.98 6.61
CA GLY A 44 7.97 -3.08 8.05
C GLY A 44 9.10 -4.07 8.40
N PHE A 45 9.19 -5.19 7.68
CA PHE A 45 10.31 -6.12 7.82
C PHE A 45 11.64 -5.51 7.39
N TRP A 46 11.68 -4.86 6.22
CA TRP A 46 12.87 -4.17 5.74
C TRP A 46 13.36 -3.12 6.75
N LEU A 47 12.43 -2.33 7.29
CA LEU A 47 12.76 -1.32 8.29
C LEU A 47 13.38 -1.93 9.56
N SER A 48 12.86 -3.08 9.99
CA SER A 48 13.38 -3.82 11.16
C SER A 48 14.81 -4.33 10.94
N VAL A 49 15.21 -4.64 9.70
CA VAL A 49 16.57 -5.08 9.36
C VAL A 49 17.54 -3.89 9.26
N VAL A 50 17.06 -2.72 8.86
CA VAL A 50 17.90 -1.52 8.67
C VAL A 50 18.23 -0.83 9.99
N SER A 51 17.26 -0.74 10.89
CA SER A 51 17.40 0.02 12.14
C SER A 51 18.07 -0.77 13.25
N ARG A 52 18.82 -0.09 14.10
CA ARG A 52 19.49 -0.70 15.27
C ARG A 52 18.69 -0.56 16.55
N ASN A 53 17.89 0.51 16.64
CA ASN A 53 17.15 0.90 17.84
C ASN A 53 15.64 1.01 17.56
N GLN A 54 14.82 0.70 18.57
CA GLN A 54 13.35 0.79 18.46
C GLN A 54 12.85 2.21 18.17
N ILE A 55 13.50 3.24 18.75
CA ILE A 55 13.15 4.65 18.52
C ILE A 55 13.46 5.07 17.08
N GLU A 56 14.56 4.56 16.52
CA GLU A 56 14.97 4.84 15.14
C GLU A 56 13.94 4.29 14.13
N VAL A 57 13.49 3.05 14.34
CA VAL A 57 12.40 2.43 13.56
C VAL A 57 11.18 3.33 13.58
N PHE A 58 10.77 3.78 14.76
CA PHE A 58 9.57 4.60 14.91
C PHE A 58 9.69 5.94 14.16
N ILE A 59 10.83 6.63 14.26
CA ILE A 59 11.06 7.92 13.58
C ILE A 59 11.04 7.73 12.06
N ILE A 60 11.74 6.71 11.54
CA ILE A 60 11.78 6.45 10.09
C ILE A 60 10.40 6.06 9.57
N PHE A 61 9.68 5.18 10.28
CA PHE A 61 8.34 4.75 9.91
C PHE A 61 7.38 5.93 9.82
N ASN A 62 7.30 6.75 10.89
CA ASN A 62 6.45 7.92 10.90
C ASN A 62 6.87 8.92 9.83
N GLY A 63 8.18 9.14 9.67
CA GLY A 63 8.75 10.01 8.64
C GLY A 63 8.35 9.61 7.21
N PHE A 64 8.08 8.34 6.94
CA PHE A 64 7.61 7.87 5.64
C PHE A 64 6.07 7.89 5.51
N VAL A 65 5.35 7.49 6.55
CA VAL A 65 3.88 7.37 6.53
C VAL A 65 3.20 8.72 6.39
N TYR A 66 3.63 9.74 7.12
CA TYR A 66 3.01 11.08 7.06
C TYR A 66 3.07 11.72 5.67
N PRO A 67 4.24 11.84 5.01
CA PRO A 67 4.27 12.34 3.65
C PRO A 67 3.56 11.38 2.69
N GLY A 68 3.64 10.06 2.92
CA GLY A 68 2.90 9.06 2.14
C GLY A 68 1.39 9.32 2.12
N ILE A 69 0.78 9.66 3.27
CA ILE A 69 -0.64 9.99 3.36
C ILE A 69 -0.96 11.29 2.63
N ILE A 70 -0.13 12.33 2.76
CA ILE A 70 -0.32 13.63 2.09
C ILE A 70 -0.21 13.50 0.56
N LEU A 71 0.77 12.71 0.09
CA LEU A 71 0.98 12.41 -1.32
C LEU A 71 -0.06 11.43 -1.89
N SER A 72 -0.65 10.60 -1.03
CA SER A 72 -1.73 9.71 -1.44
C SER A 72 -2.98 10.50 -1.82
N SER A 73 -3.80 9.93 -2.70
CA SER A 73 -5.08 10.53 -3.08
C SER A 73 -6.14 10.50 -1.96
N PHE A 74 -5.75 10.20 -0.72
CA PHE A 74 -6.61 10.15 0.46
C PHE A 74 -7.11 11.54 0.83
N MET A 75 -6.21 12.53 0.96
CA MET A 75 -6.57 13.90 1.30
C MET A 75 -6.95 14.76 0.07
N TRP A 76 -6.24 14.60 -1.06
CA TRP A 76 -6.43 15.42 -2.26
C TRP A 76 -6.66 14.54 -3.49
N PRO A 77 -7.65 14.82 -4.36
CA PRO A 77 -7.88 14.02 -5.57
C PRO A 77 -6.70 14.14 -6.55
N LEU A 78 -6.28 13.03 -7.16
CA LEU A 78 -5.07 12.99 -8.00
C LEU A 78 -5.15 13.98 -9.19
N GLU A 79 -6.35 14.37 -9.62
CA GLU A 79 -6.56 15.36 -10.69
C GLU A 79 -6.15 16.78 -10.30
N GLY A 80 -6.16 17.13 -9.01
CA GLY A 80 -5.84 18.48 -8.55
C GLY A 80 -4.39 18.69 -8.13
N MET A 81 -3.51 17.69 -8.31
CA MET A 81 -2.10 17.78 -7.90
C MET A 81 -1.24 18.44 -9.00
N PRO A 82 -0.22 19.24 -8.64
CA PRO A 82 0.77 19.74 -9.59
C PRO A 82 1.58 18.58 -10.22
N GLN A 83 2.10 18.78 -11.43
CA GLN A 83 2.70 17.73 -12.26
C GLN A 83 3.81 16.93 -11.55
N THR A 84 4.63 17.59 -10.74
CA THR A 84 5.74 16.96 -9.99
C THR A 84 5.23 16.00 -8.92
N LEU A 85 4.28 16.43 -8.09
CA LEU A 85 3.68 15.59 -7.05
C LEU A 85 2.92 14.42 -7.66
N ARG A 86 2.26 14.62 -8.80
CA ARG A 86 1.54 13.56 -9.51
C ARG A 86 2.46 12.45 -10.00
N LEU A 87 3.67 12.78 -10.46
CA LEU A 87 4.65 11.77 -10.87
C LEU A 87 5.11 10.92 -9.68
N ILE A 88 5.41 11.57 -8.55
CA ILE A 88 5.85 10.89 -7.33
C ILE A 88 4.72 9.99 -6.81
N SER A 89 3.51 10.53 -6.68
CA SER A 89 2.37 9.77 -6.16
C SER A 89 1.99 8.60 -7.05
N SER A 90 2.15 8.72 -8.38
CA SER A 90 1.94 7.62 -9.33
C SER A 90 3.00 6.51 -9.24
N CYS A 91 4.15 6.77 -8.63
CA CYS A 91 5.17 5.75 -8.38
C CYS A 91 4.89 4.96 -7.08
N LEU A 92 4.12 5.55 -6.15
CA LEU A 92 3.79 4.92 -4.87
C LEU A 92 2.68 3.86 -5.07
N PRO A 93 2.91 2.61 -4.62
CA PRO A 93 1.94 1.53 -4.78
C PRO A 93 0.65 1.84 -4.01
N PHE A 94 0.80 2.43 -2.82
CA PHE A 94 -0.29 2.82 -1.94
C PHE A 94 -1.26 3.83 -2.57
N THR A 95 -0.74 4.79 -3.35
CA THR A 95 -1.57 5.81 -4.01
C THR A 95 -2.42 5.19 -5.11
N LEU A 96 -1.79 4.37 -5.97
CA LEU A 96 -2.48 3.72 -7.08
C LEU A 96 -3.56 2.76 -6.58
N SER A 97 -3.30 2.01 -5.52
CA SER A 97 -4.31 1.16 -4.89
C SER A 97 -5.48 1.96 -4.33
N THR A 98 -5.23 3.09 -3.65
CA THR A 98 -6.31 3.96 -3.14
C THR A 98 -7.18 4.53 -4.25
N VAL A 99 -6.58 4.92 -5.39
CA VAL A 99 -7.34 5.35 -6.57
C VAL A 99 -8.17 4.21 -7.15
N SER A 100 -7.57 3.02 -7.30
CA SER A 100 -8.27 1.82 -7.80
C SER A 100 -9.45 1.45 -6.90
N LEU A 101 -9.28 1.44 -5.58
CA LEU A 101 -10.37 1.18 -4.62
C LEU A 101 -11.50 2.20 -4.75
N ARG A 102 -11.19 3.49 -4.89
CA ARG A 102 -12.20 4.54 -5.10
C ARG A 102 -12.96 4.34 -6.41
N LEU A 103 -12.28 3.91 -7.48
CA LEU A 103 -12.90 3.59 -8.76
C LEU A 103 -13.80 2.36 -8.68
N MET A 104 -13.39 1.32 -7.94
CA MET A 104 -14.23 0.14 -7.68
C MET A 104 -15.50 0.51 -6.89
N ILE A 105 -15.36 1.30 -5.82
CA ILE A 105 -16.50 1.76 -5.00
C ILE A 105 -17.48 2.61 -5.84
N LYS A 106 -16.98 3.58 -6.60
CA LYS A 106 -17.84 4.54 -7.33
C LYS A 106 -18.38 4.03 -8.66
N LYS A 107 -17.60 3.23 -9.40
CA LYS A 107 -17.92 2.82 -10.77
C LYS A 107 -18.13 1.30 -10.92
N GLY A 108 -17.91 0.51 -9.88
CA GLY A 108 -18.04 -0.95 -9.94
C GLY A 108 -17.04 -1.62 -10.89
N TYR A 109 -15.85 -1.02 -11.08
CA TYR A 109 -14.84 -1.57 -11.98
C TYR A 109 -14.32 -2.92 -11.48
N SER A 110 -14.23 -3.90 -12.38
CA SER A 110 -13.70 -5.22 -12.09
C SER A 110 -12.17 -5.26 -12.07
N LEU A 111 -11.57 -6.32 -11.48
CA LEU A 111 -10.12 -6.54 -11.43
C LEU A 111 -9.43 -6.46 -12.81
N TRP A 112 -10.18 -6.72 -13.87
CA TRP A 112 -9.69 -6.72 -15.25
C TRP A 112 -9.53 -5.32 -15.86
N HIS A 113 -9.91 -4.27 -15.13
CA HIS A 113 -9.73 -2.92 -15.63
C HIS A 113 -8.26 -2.51 -15.60
N THR A 114 -7.76 -1.91 -16.67
CA THR A 114 -6.34 -1.57 -16.87
C THR A 114 -5.72 -0.84 -15.68
N HIS A 115 -6.47 0.08 -15.05
CA HIS A 115 -6.00 0.83 -13.89
C HIS A 115 -5.75 -0.05 -12.66
N VAL A 116 -6.58 -1.06 -12.43
CA VAL A 116 -6.48 -1.99 -11.29
C VAL A 116 -5.34 -2.98 -11.51
N ILE A 117 -5.17 -3.47 -12.73
CA ILE A 117 -4.06 -4.36 -13.09
C ILE A 117 -2.73 -3.64 -12.88
N ILE A 118 -2.63 -2.38 -13.33
CA ILE A 118 -1.42 -1.56 -13.14
C ILE A 118 -1.12 -1.35 -11.66
N SER A 119 -2.13 -1.01 -10.84
CA SER A 119 -1.92 -0.87 -9.39
C SER A 119 -1.42 -2.16 -8.76
N ASN A 120 -2.01 -3.30 -9.09
CA ASN A 120 -1.60 -4.60 -8.56
C ASN A 120 -0.16 -4.97 -8.96
N LEU A 121 0.22 -4.75 -10.22
CA LEU A 121 1.58 -5.00 -10.70
C LEU A 121 2.61 -4.14 -9.97
N ILE A 122 2.29 -2.86 -9.73
CA ILE A 122 3.18 -1.94 -9.04
C ILE A 122 3.32 -2.34 -7.56
N THR A 123 2.23 -2.72 -6.89
CA THR A 123 2.29 -3.23 -5.51
C THR A 123 3.12 -4.52 -5.40
N ILE A 124 2.99 -5.44 -6.36
CA ILE A 124 3.82 -6.66 -6.41
C ILE A 124 5.30 -6.30 -6.61
N ALA A 125 5.60 -5.40 -7.55
CA ALA A 125 6.97 -4.96 -7.83
C ALA A 125 7.62 -4.32 -6.60
N TRP A 126 6.89 -3.46 -5.88
CA TRP A 126 7.36 -2.84 -4.64
C TRP A 126 7.55 -3.85 -3.51
N THR A 127 6.65 -4.83 -3.39
CA THR A 127 6.78 -5.92 -2.41
C THR A 127 8.05 -6.73 -2.66
N LEU A 128 8.31 -7.09 -3.91
CA LEU A 128 9.54 -7.80 -4.30
C LEU A 128 10.78 -6.95 -4.07
N PHE A 129 10.73 -5.66 -4.41
CA PHE A 129 11.83 -4.74 -4.18
C PHE A 129 12.21 -4.65 -2.70
N PHE A 130 11.24 -4.43 -1.80
CA PHE A 130 11.50 -4.43 -0.35
C PHE A 130 11.95 -5.79 0.17
N GLY A 131 11.38 -6.88 -0.36
CA GLY A 131 11.79 -8.25 -0.01
C GLY A 131 13.25 -8.52 -0.37
N VAL A 132 13.67 -8.16 -1.58
CA VAL A 132 15.06 -8.31 -2.05
C VAL A 132 16.01 -7.44 -1.23
N LEU A 133 15.65 -6.17 -0.96
CA LEU A 133 16.47 -5.29 -0.12
C LEU A 133 16.65 -5.83 1.29
N SER A 134 15.60 -6.44 1.87
CA SER A 134 15.65 -7.06 3.19
C SER A 134 16.65 -8.23 3.22
N ILE A 135 16.59 -9.11 2.21
CA ILE A 135 17.49 -10.27 2.10
C ILE A 135 18.94 -9.84 1.88
N LEU A 136 19.19 -8.86 0.99
CA LEU A 136 20.52 -8.35 0.70
C LEU A 136 21.20 -7.76 1.95
N LYS A 137 20.46 -6.96 2.71
CA LYS A 137 20.96 -6.38 3.97
C LYS A 137 21.23 -7.44 5.03
N HIS A 138 20.36 -8.44 5.14
CA HIS A 138 20.55 -9.54 6.07
C HIS A 138 21.84 -10.32 5.77
N PHE A 139 22.14 -10.58 4.48
CA PHE A 139 23.36 -11.28 4.07
C PHE A 139 24.64 -10.46 4.35
N GLN A 140 24.60 -9.14 4.15
CA GLN A 140 25.74 -8.27 4.47
C GLN A 140 26.07 -8.23 5.97
N LEU A 141 25.07 -8.38 6.84
CA LEU A 141 25.26 -8.44 8.29
C LEU A 141 26.02 -9.71 8.71
N PHE A 142 25.84 -10.83 8.01
CA PHE A 142 26.56 -12.09 8.28
C PHE A 142 28.00 -12.11 7.76
N VAL A 143 28.31 -11.38 6.68
CA VAL A 143 29.66 -11.36 6.07
C VAL A 143 30.64 -10.44 6.82
N HIS A 144 30.15 -9.59 7.73
CA HIS A 144 30.96 -8.66 8.52
C HIS A 144 31.27 -9.14 9.95
N PHE A 145 30.98 -10.42 10.25
CA PHE A 145 31.42 -11.15 11.44
C PHE A 145 32.44 -12.22 11.04
#